data_AF-A0A1G9PCA6-F1
#
_entry.id   AF-A0A1G9PCA6-F1
#
_cell.length_a   1.000
_cell.length_b   1.000
_cell.length_c   1.000
_cell.angle_alpha   90.00
_cell.angle_beta   90.00
_cell.angle_gamma   90.00
#
_symmetry.space_group_name_H-M   'P 1'
#
loop_
_entity.id
_entity.type
_entity.pdbx_description
1 polymer ?
#
loop_
_entity_poly.entity_id
_entity_poly.type
_entity_poly.pdbx_seq_one_letter_code
_entity_poly.pdbx_strand_id
1 'polypeptide(L)'
;MAGYFELVDAPEGGYRIRMMDGAGQLMAVSVTFPNKKAAVAGVAQAREIAGTGLIRDRSADGRAAVPGSSARVIRGRLGGAGRPTSATGGSLSAGKRARARH
;
A
#
# COMPACT_ATOMS: atom_id res chain seq x y z
N MET A 1 -6.39 22.27 14.02
CA MET A 1 -6.30 22.19 15.50
C MET A 1 -5.98 20.75 15.86
N ALA A 2 -5.20 20.49 16.92
CA ALA A 2 -4.98 19.13 17.39
C ALA A 2 -6.29 18.56 17.99
N GLY A 3 -6.50 17.25 17.86
CA GLY A 3 -7.60 16.57 18.56
C GLY A 3 -7.45 16.63 20.08
N TYR A 4 -8.46 16.18 20.81
CA TYR A 4 -8.50 16.25 22.28
C TYR A 4 -9.18 15.02 22.90
N PHE A 5 -8.99 14.86 24.21
CA PHE A 5 -9.62 13.80 24.99
C PHE A 5 -10.69 14.38 25.91
N GLU A 6 -11.85 13.71 25.99
CA GLU A 6 -12.92 14.03 26.94
C GLU A 6 -13.03 12.92 27.98
N LEU A 7 -13.19 13.28 29.26
CA LEU A 7 -13.55 12.35 30.32
C LEU A 7 -15.08 12.43 30.53
N VAL A 8 -15.77 11.30 30.36
CA VAL A 8 -17.23 11.21 30.49
C VAL A 8 -17.61 10.12 31.48
N ASP A 9 -18.77 10.25 32.10
CA ASP A 9 -19.32 9.20 32.95
C ASP A 9 -19.79 8.01 32.08
N ALA A 10 -19.55 6.79 32.56
CA ALA A 10 -20.03 5.59 31.89
C ALA A 10 -21.49 5.30 32.30
N PRO A 11 -22.36 4.81 31.39
CA PRO A 11 -23.75 4.47 31.71
C PRO A 11 -23.92 3.48 32.87
N GLU A 12 -23.00 2.53 32.97
CA GLU A 12 -22.96 1.48 33.99
C GLU A 12 -22.20 1.89 35.27
N GLY A 13 -21.78 3.16 35.37
CA GLY A 13 -20.93 3.67 36.45
C GLY A 13 -19.44 3.62 36.12
N GLY A 14 -18.67 4.53 36.72
CA GLY A 14 -17.27 4.75 36.37
C GLY A 14 -17.10 5.78 35.26
N TYR A 15 -15.97 5.72 34.55
CA TYR A 15 -15.54 6.78 33.62
C TYR A 15 -15.02 6.22 32.30
N ARG A 16 -15.33 6.86 31.18
CA ARG A 16 -14.74 6.57 29.87
C ARG A 16 -14.00 7.78 29.33
N ILE A 17 -13.07 7.53 28.43
CA ILE A 17 -12.37 8.55 27.65
C ILE A 17 -12.89 8.50 26.22
N ARG A 18 -13.22 9.67 25.66
CA ARG A 18 -13.50 9.85 24.23
C ARG A 18 -12.34 10.58 23.58
N MET A 19 -11.89 10.10 22.43
CA MET A 19 -10.90 10.79 21.61
C MET A 19 -11.62 11.50 20.46
N MET A 20 -11.38 12.80 20.35
CA MET A 20 -11.98 13.66 19.34
C MET A 20 -10.90 14.12 18.35
N ASP A 21 -11.23 14.18 17.06
CA ASP A 21 -10.34 14.75 16.06
C ASP A 21 -10.31 16.29 16.13
N GLY A 22 -9.50 16.92 15.27
CA GLY A 22 -9.37 18.38 15.22
C GLY A 22 -10.63 19.13 14.75
N ALA A 23 -11.64 18.41 14.24
CA ALA A 23 -12.94 18.92 13.84
C ALA A 23 -14.05 18.59 14.87
N GLY A 24 -13.70 17.95 15.99
CA GLY A 24 -14.64 17.54 17.02
C GLY A 24 -15.43 16.28 16.69
N GLN A 25 -14.98 15.44 15.73
CA GLN A 25 -15.59 14.14 15.45
C GLN A 25 -15.01 13.06 16.36
N LEU A 26 -15.87 12.13 16.79
CA LEU A 26 -15.49 11.03 17.66
C LEU A 26 -14.64 10.00 16.90
N MET A 27 -13.42 9.75 17.36
CA MET A 27 -12.52 8.76 16.80
C MET A 27 -12.53 7.43 17.56
N ALA A 28 -12.54 7.50 18.90
CA ALA A 28 -12.46 6.32 19.75
C ALA A 28 -13.14 6.56 21.10
N VAL A 29 -13.59 5.47 21.72
CA VAL A 29 -14.08 5.44 23.11
C VAL A 29 -13.31 4.36 23.85
N SER A 30 -12.78 4.69 25.02
CA SER A 30 -12.09 3.71 25.86
C SER A 30 -13.05 2.72 26.50
N VAL A 31 -12.47 1.68 27.11
CA VAL A 31 -13.14 0.89 28.14
C VAL A 31 -13.56 1.77 29.32
N THR A 32 -14.45 1.23 30.17
CA THR A 32 -14.85 1.85 31.42
C THR A 32 -13.79 1.67 32.49
N PHE A 33 -13.33 2.78 33.06
CA PHE A 33 -12.43 2.85 34.20
C PHE A 33 -13.20 3.02 35.50
N PRO A 34 -12.74 2.43 36.62
CA PRO A 34 -13.43 2.53 37.89
C PRO A 34 -13.34 3.93 38.54
N ASN A 35 -12.32 4.72 38.21
CA ASN A 35 -12.11 6.05 38.77
C ASN A 35 -11.35 6.98 37.79
N LYS A 36 -11.41 8.29 38.05
CA LYS A 36 -10.79 9.32 37.19
C LYS A 36 -9.27 9.17 37.07
N LYS A 37 -8.57 8.74 38.13
CA LYS A 37 -7.10 8.54 38.09
C LYS A 37 -6.72 7.42 37.12
N ALA A 38 -7.47 6.31 37.13
CA ALA A 38 -7.27 5.22 36.18
C ALA A 38 -7.52 5.67 34.73
N ALA A 39 -8.54 6.49 34.50
CA ALA A 39 -8.82 7.04 33.17
C ALA A 39 -7.68 7.95 32.66
N VAL A 40 -7.13 8.82 33.52
CA VAL A 40 -5.97 9.67 33.18
C VAL A 40 -4.73 8.83 32.87
N ALA A 41 -4.47 7.78 33.65
CA ALA A 41 -3.39 6.84 33.35
C ALA A 41 -3.59 6.16 31.98
N GLY A 42 -4.84 5.81 31.65
CA GLY A 42 -5.21 5.30 30.33
C GLY A 42 -4.91 6.28 29.18
N VAL A 43 -5.14 7.59 29.38
CA VAL A 43 -4.78 8.62 28.39
C VAL A 43 -3.27 8.67 28.16
N ALA A 44 -2.46 8.59 29.22
CA ALA A 44 -1.00 8.59 29.09
C ALA A 44 -0.53 7.41 28.23
N GLN A 45 -1.07 6.22 28.47
CA GLN A 45 -0.80 5.03 27.68
C GLN A 45 -1.28 5.16 26.23
N ALA A 46 -2.49 5.70 26.03
CA ALA A 46 -3.04 5.91 24.69
C ALA A 46 -2.16 6.87 23.86
N ARG A 47 -1.59 7.92 24.47
CA ARG A 47 -0.67 8.84 23.78
C ARG A 47 0.62 8.16 23.33
N GLU A 48 1.19 7.33 24.18
CA GLU A 48 2.40 6.55 23.87
C GLU A 48 2.16 5.60 22.68
N ILE A 49 1.06 4.83 22.75
CA ILE A 49 0.66 3.89 21.69
C ILE A 49 0.26 4.62 20.41
N ALA A 50 -0.47 5.74 20.49
CA ALA A 50 -0.87 6.49 19.30
C ALA A 50 0.33 7.12 18.57
N GLY A 51 1.40 7.46 19.30
CA GLY A 51 2.61 8.02 18.72
C GLY A 51 3.51 7.01 18.02
N THR A 52 3.52 5.74 18.46
CA THR A 52 4.54 4.75 18.05
C THR A 52 4.03 3.33 17.80
N GLY A 53 2.79 3.04 18.17
CA GLY A 53 2.22 1.70 18.15
C GLY A 53 2.01 1.16 16.74
N LEU A 54 2.36 -0.11 16.54
CA LEU A 54 2.12 -0.83 15.29
C LEU A 54 0.65 -1.23 15.16
N ILE A 55 0.10 -1.11 13.95
CA ILE A 55 -1.25 -1.56 13.64
C ILE A 55 -1.22 -3.07 13.37
N ARG A 56 -2.08 -3.82 14.07
CA ARG A 56 -2.35 -5.25 13.80
C ARG A 56 -3.71 -5.39 13.15
N ASP A 57 -3.75 -5.69 11.86
CA ASP A 57 -4.99 -5.94 11.15
C ASP A 57 -5.58 -7.31 11.58
N ARG A 58 -6.86 -7.28 11.96
CA ARG A 58 -7.66 -8.43 12.40
C ARG A 58 -9.01 -8.46 11.69
N SER A 59 -9.15 -7.72 10.59
CA SER A 59 -10.34 -7.75 9.75
C SER A 59 -10.57 -9.14 9.16
N ALA A 60 -11.83 -9.53 9.00
CA ALA A 60 -12.21 -10.84 8.47
C ALA A 60 -11.84 -11.01 6.99
N ASP A 61 -11.58 -9.91 6.27
CA ASP A 61 -11.30 -9.88 4.84
C ASP A 61 -9.85 -10.23 4.46
N GLY A 62 -9.02 -10.56 5.46
CA GLY A 62 -7.61 -10.94 5.33
C GLY A 62 -7.36 -12.31 4.69
N ARG A 63 -8.09 -12.69 3.63
CA ARG A 63 -7.59 -13.69 2.68
C ARG A 63 -6.37 -13.05 2.01
N ALA A 64 -5.18 -13.46 2.44
CA ALA A 64 -3.90 -12.96 1.95
C ALA A 64 -3.97 -12.64 0.44
N ALA A 65 -3.67 -11.38 0.09
CA ALA A 65 -3.45 -11.00 -1.29
C ALA A 65 -2.40 -11.97 -1.86
N VAL A 66 -2.82 -12.84 -2.78
CA VAL A 66 -1.95 -13.82 -3.41
C VAL A 66 -0.86 -13.04 -4.14
N PRO A 67 0.43 -13.17 -3.80
CA PRO A 67 1.50 -12.48 -4.51
C PRO A 67 1.69 -13.22 -5.85
N GLY A 68 0.87 -12.86 -6.84
CA GLY A 68 0.88 -13.46 -8.17
C GLY A 68 0.46 -12.52 -9.28
N SER A 69 0.13 -11.27 -9.00
CA SER A 69 -0.22 -10.29 -10.02
C SER A 69 0.92 -9.29 -10.23
N SER A 70 2.04 -9.76 -10.76
CA SER A 70 3.04 -8.93 -11.45
C SER A 70 4.02 -9.81 -12.20
N ALA A 71 3.61 -10.32 -13.36
CA ALA A 71 4.50 -10.52 -14.50
C ALA A 71 3.69 -10.98 -15.71
N ARG A 72 3.04 -10.04 -16.43
CA ARG A 72 2.86 -10.27 -17.87
C ARG A 72 4.24 -10.10 -18.50
N VAL A 73 5.05 -11.16 -18.45
CA VAL A 73 6.23 -11.26 -19.33
C VAL A 73 5.67 -11.36 -20.74
N ILE A 74 5.68 -10.25 -21.46
CA ILE A 74 5.60 -10.28 -22.92
C ILE A 74 6.89 -10.98 -23.35
N ARG A 75 6.83 -12.31 -23.49
CA ARG A 75 7.85 -13.05 -24.22
C ARG A 75 7.75 -12.61 -25.67
N GLY A 76 8.62 -11.66 -26.04
CA GLY A 76 8.95 -11.39 -27.43
C GLY A 76 9.21 -12.74 -28.12
N ARG A 77 8.47 -12.98 -29.20
CA ARG A 77 8.54 -14.20 -30.00
C ARG A 77 9.89 -14.20 -30.70
N LEU A 78 10.92 -14.72 -30.02
CA LEU A 78 12.22 -14.94 -30.62
C LEU A 78 12.06 -16.03 -31.68
N GLY A 79 12.40 -15.66 -32.91
CA GLY A 79 12.26 -16.48 -34.10
C GLY A 79 13.01 -17.80 -34.01
N GLY A 80 12.50 -18.78 -34.74
CA GLY A 80 13.15 -20.08 -34.86
C GLY A 80 12.25 -21.11 -35.50
N ALA A 81 11.92 -20.95 -36.79
CA ALA A 81 11.49 -22.06 -37.62
C ALA A 81 11.63 -21.68 -39.11
N GLY A 82 12.49 -22.39 -39.84
CA GLY A 82 12.44 -22.42 -41.30
C GLY A 82 13.78 -22.28 -42.02
N ARG A 83 14.52 -23.39 -42.14
CA ARG A 83 15.37 -23.71 -43.31
C ARG A 83 14.77 -25.03 -43.85
N PRO A 84 14.65 -25.30 -45.17
CA PRO A 84 15.72 -25.12 -46.15
C PRO A 84 15.35 -24.89 -47.64
N THR A 85 16.41 -24.64 -48.45
CA THR A 85 16.55 -24.80 -49.93
C THR A 85 15.62 -23.97 -50.82
N SER A 86 15.97 -23.42 -51.98
CA SER A 86 16.84 -23.87 -53.07
C SER A 86 17.22 -22.67 -53.98
N ALA A 87 18.06 -22.95 -54.96
CA ALA A 87 18.77 -22.06 -55.86
C ALA A 87 17.91 -21.24 -56.86
N THR A 88 18.62 -20.56 -57.78
CA THR A 88 18.19 -19.85 -59.02
C THR A 88 17.96 -18.35 -58.77
N GLY A 89 18.60 -17.39 -59.44
CA GLY A 89 19.42 -17.35 -60.64
C GLY A 89 19.15 -16.01 -61.34
N GLY A 90 20.21 -15.26 -61.66
CA GLY A 90 20.19 -14.04 -62.50
C GLY A 90 19.71 -12.76 -61.80
N SER A 91 20.05 -11.54 -62.21
CA SER A 91 21.01 -11.00 -63.19
C SER A 91 20.84 -9.47 -63.12
N LEU A 92 21.95 -8.73 -62.99
CA LEU A 92 22.26 -7.39 -63.53
C LEU A 92 21.20 -6.24 -63.49
N SER A 93 21.54 -5.13 -62.83
CA SER A 93 21.92 -3.82 -63.47
C SER A 93 22.09 -2.75 -62.37
N ALA A 94 23.29 -2.17 -62.20
CA ALA A 94 23.77 -0.91 -62.80
C ALA A 94 23.25 0.37 -62.09
N GLY A 95 24.15 1.16 -61.49
CA GLY A 95 23.76 2.50 -61.02
C GLY A 95 24.69 3.32 -60.11
N LYS A 96 25.92 3.59 -60.55
CA LYS A 96 26.71 4.85 -60.36
C LYS A 96 26.93 5.53 -58.97
N ARG A 97 28.23 5.69 -58.66
CA ARG A 97 28.99 6.93 -58.26
C ARG A 97 28.71 7.53 -56.85
N ALA A 98 29.64 8.09 -56.06
CA ALA A 98 31.09 8.38 -56.13
C ALA A 98 31.60 8.82 -54.71
N ARG A 99 32.93 8.70 -54.48
CA ARG A 99 33.92 9.53 -53.68
C ARG A 99 33.47 10.24 -52.37
N ALA A 100 34.27 10.46 -51.31
CA ALA A 100 35.72 10.49 -51.01
C ALA A 100 35.89 10.30 -49.47
N ARG A 101 36.85 9.51 -48.95
CA ARG A 101 38.20 9.88 -48.44
C ARG A 101 38.31 11.17 -47.63
N HIS A 102 38.80 11.01 -46.39
CA HIS A 102 39.51 12.00 -45.59
C HIS A 102 40.79 11.36 -45.04
#